data_AF-A0A2V9UX50-F1
#
_entry.id   AF-A0A2V9UX50-F1
#
_cell.length_a   1.000
_cell.length_b   1.000
_cell.length_c   1.000
_cell.angle_alpha   90.00
_cell.angle_beta   90.00
_cell.angle_gamma   90.00
#
_symmetry.space_group_name_H-M   'P 1'
#
loop_
_entity.id
_entity.type
_entity.pdbx_description
1 polymer ?
#
loop_
_entity_poly.entity_id
_entity_poly.type
_entity_poly.pdbx_seq_one_letter_code
_entity_poly.pdbx_strand_id
1 'polypeptide(L)'
;MVQPGIKSEATRAEYTVAGDFCRIFSENTNGLYWLSFLLTGDSAKAEQCFVSGLEDCLDANRVFRDWAESWARRTIIQNAIRVMQPAPERAAMTSGWMSGSVAGEHNDQKVPLAVLLRLKTFERFVFVMSVLEKYSDQECKTLLGCSRHDIVMARSQALKQMAASNNGSISEAARDPGKLFVQPRFMAETA
;
A
#
# COMPACT_ATOMS: atom_id res chain seq x y z
N MET A 1 -42.19 45.05 21.34
CA MET A 1 -40.75 44.75 21.50
C MET A 1 -40.42 43.61 20.57
N VAL A 2 -39.60 43.91 19.56
CA VAL A 2 -39.26 43.05 18.43
C VAL A 2 -37.99 42.28 18.80
N GLN A 3 -38.01 40.96 18.74
CA GLN A 3 -36.79 40.17 18.63
C GLN A 3 -36.83 39.38 17.32
N PRO A 4 -35.94 39.70 16.37
CA PRO A 4 -35.57 38.78 15.31
C PRO A 4 -34.06 38.76 15.19
N GLY A 5 -33.50 37.56 15.22
CA GLY A 5 -32.07 37.40 14.99
C GLY A 5 -31.53 36.08 15.50
N ILE A 6 -32.23 34.97 15.29
CA ILE A 6 -31.53 33.70 15.16
C ILE A 6 -30.72 33.85 13.88
N LYS A 7 -29.45 34.25 14.03
CA LYS A 7 -28.48 34.19 12.95
C LYS A 7 -28.46 32.73 12.53
N SER A 8 -28.92 32.47 11.32
CA SER A 8 -28.68 31.21 10.62
C SER A 8 -27.17 31.06 10.49
N GLU A 9 -26.58 30.43 11.50
CA GLU A 9 -25.23 29.93 11.44
C GLU A 9 -25.27 28.82 10.40
N ALA A 10 -24.66 29.11 9.25
CA ALA A 10 -24.72 28.30 8.04
C ALA A 10 -24.61 26.82 8.39
N THR A 11 -25.66 26.07 8.08
CA THR A 11 -25.72 24.62 8.25
C THR A 11 -24.61 24.03 7.38
N ARG A 12 -23.44 23.81 7.98
CA ARG A 12 -22.29 23.18 7.33
C ARG A 12 -22.78 21.80 6.92
N ALA A 13 -23.05 21.60 5.63
CA ALA A 13 -23.67 20.37 5.13
C ALA A 13 -22.93 19.14 5.70
N GLU A 14 -23.67 18.30 6.42
CA GLU A 14 -23.16 17.17 7.21
C GLU A 14 -22.66 16.02 6.32
N TYR A 15 -23.13 16.00 5.08
CA TYR A 15 -22.83 14.98 4.07
C TYR A 15 -21.90 15.51 2.98
N THR A 16 -21.18 14.59 2.36
CA THR A 16 -20.33 14.84 1.21
C THR A 16 -21.14 15.26 0.00
N VAL A 17 -20.59 16.19 -0.76
CA VAL A 17 -20.97 16.45 -2.15
C VAL A 17 -19.83 16.03 -3.08
N ALA A 18 -20.09 15.94 -4.39
CA ALA A 18 -19.07 15.57 -5.38
C ALA A 18 -17.75 16.37 -5.21
N GLY A 19 -17.86 17.68 -4.95
CA GLY A 19 -16.70 18.55 -4.71
C GLY A 19 -15.84 18.16 -3.51
N ASP A 20 -16.41 17.53 -2.47
CA ASP A 20 -15.66 17.04 -1.32
C ASP A 20 -14.72 15.89 -1.73
N PHE A 21 -15.19 14.95 -2.56
CA PHE A 21 -14.36 13.85 -3.06
C PHE A 21 -13.31 14.32 -4.08
N CYS A 22 -13.66 15.21 -5.01
CA CYS A 22 -12.68 15.81 -5.91
C CYS A 22 -11.54 16.47 -5.12
N ARG A 23 -11.89 17.22 -4.07
CA ARG A 23 -10.91 17.86 -3.18
C ARG A 23 -10.04 16.82 -2.48
N ILE A 24 -10.62 15.79 -1.85
CA ILE A 24 -9.88 14.72 -1.19
C ILE A 24 -8.90 14.02 -2.13
N PHE A 25 -9.35 13.66 -3.34
CA PHE A 25 -8.51 13.00 -4.32
C PHE A 25 -7.40 13.91 -4.84
N SER A 26 -7.65 15.21 -4.96
CA SER A 26 -6.63 16.18 -5.39
C SER A 26 -5.61 16.54 -4.30
N GLU A 27 -6.06 16.68 -3.05
CA GLU A 27 -5.21 17.04 -1.90
C GLU A 27 -4.38 15.83 -1.44
N ASN A 28 -4.93 14.61 -1.56
CA ASN A 28 -4.27 13.36 -1.17
C ASN A 28 -4.02 12.43 -2.38
N THR A 29 -3.72 12.99 -3.55
CA THR A 29 -3.40 12.22 -4.76
C THR A 29 -2.30 11.20 -4.48
N ASN A 30 -1.21 11.65 -3.86
CA ASN A 30 -0.05 10.80 -3.61
C ASN A 30 -0.41 9.62 -2.70
N GLY A 31 -1.09 9.85 -1.57
CA GLY A 31 -1.41 8.77 -0.63
C GLY A 31 -2.40 7.77 -1.19
N LEU A 32 -3.45 8.24 -1.86
CA LEU A 32 -4.48 7.40 -2.46
C LEU A 32 -3.97 6.63 -3.69
N TYR A 33 -3.13 7.25 -4.52
CA TYR A 33 -2.45 6.55 -5.61
C TYR A 33 -1.43 5.53 -5.08
N TRP A 34 -0.64 5.88 -4.06
CA TRP A 34 0.28 4.93 -3.42
C TRP A 34 -0.43 3.73 -2.83
N LEU A 35 -1.58 3.92 -2.18
CA LEU A 35 -2.41 2.80 -1.71
C LEU A 35 -2.81 1.89 -2.87
N SER A 36 -3.30 2.48 -3.97
CA SER A 36 -3.65 1.75 -5.20
C SER A 36 -2.47 0.96 -5.76
N PHE A 37 -1.28 1.58 -5.79
CA PHE A 37 -0.05 0.96 -6.28
C PHE A 37 0.46 -0.16 -5.39
N LEU A 38 0.45 0.01 -4.07
CA LEU A 38 0.88 -1.02 -3.12
C LEU A 38 -0.01 -2.27 -3.18
N LEU A 39 -1.32 -2.10 -3.41
CA LEU A 39 -2.24 -3.23 -3.55
C LEU A 39 -2.02 -3.99 -4.87
N THR A 40 -1.94 -3.25 -5.97
CA THR A 40 -1.90 -3.82 -7.32
C THR A 40 -0.52 -4.31 -7.73
N GLY A 41 0.53 -3.63 -7.27
CA GLY A 41 1.92 -3.85 -7.67
C GLY A 41 2.20 -3.59 -9.15
N ASP A 42 1.31 -2.89 -9.83
CA ASP A 42 1.34 -2.60 -11.26
C ASP A 42 0.80 -1.18 -11.47
N SER A 43 1.56 -0.32 -12.17
CA SER A 43 1.21 1.09 -12.32
C SER A 43 -0.08 1.30 -13.12
N ALA A 44 -0.32 0.51 -14.16
CA ALA A 44 -1.52 0.66 -14.99
C ALA A 44 -2.77 0.25 -14.21
N LYS A 45 -2.69 -0.84 -13.44
CA LYS A 45 -3.79 -1.26 -12.56
C LYS A 45 -3.98 -0.30 -11.38
N ALA A 46 -2.92 0.31 -10.87
CA ALA A 46 -2.99 1.32 -9.82
C ALA A 46 -3.76 2.56 -10.30
N GLU A 47 -3.43 3.06 -11.48
CA GLU A 47 -4.13 4.17 -12.11
C GLU A 47 -5.61 3.84 -12.33
N GLN A 48 -5.91 2.66 -12.89
CA GLN A 48 -7.28 2.19 -13.05
C GLN A 48 -8.03 2.17 -11.70
N CYS A 49 -7.43 1.60 -10.65
CA CYS A 49 -8.07 1.53 -9.34
C CYS A 49 -8.29 2.91 -8.71
N PHE A 50 -7.36 3.84 -8.93
CA PHE A 50 -7.48 5.21 -8.44
C PHE A 50 -8.60 5.97 -9.14
N VAL A 51 -8.65 5.92 -10.47
CA VAL A 51 -9.67 6.62 -11.28
C VAL A 51 -11.06 6.03 -11.01
N SER A 52 -11.23 4.70 -11.10
CA SER A 52 -12.51 4.06 -10.77
C SER A 52 -12.89 4.27 -9.31
N GLY A 53 -11.91 4.40 -8.40
CA GLY A 53 -12.14 4.75 -7.01
C GLY A 53 -12.73 6.16 -6.82
N LEU A 54 -12.31 7.13 -7.62
CA LEU A 54 -12.89 8.47 -7.64
C LEU A 54 -14.32 8.43 -8.19
N GLU A 55 -14.52 7.79 -9.36
CA GLU A 55 -15.84 7.65 -9.99
C GLU A 55 -16.85 7.03 -9.03
N ASP A 56 -16.50 5.92 -8.39
CA ASP A 56 -17.36 5.25 -7.40
C ASP A 56 -17.66 6.11 -6.16
N CYS A 57 -16.74 7.00 -5.75
CA CYS A 57 -17.02 7.94 -4.67
C CYS A 57 -18.00 9.03 -5.09
N LEU A 58 -17.94 9.48 -6.35
CA LEU A 58 -18.87 10.47 -6.91
C LEU A 58 -20.28 9.91 -7.06
N ASP A 59 -20.39 8.62 -7.38
CA ASP A 59 -21.67 7.90 -7.50
C ASP A 59 -22.24 7.43 -6.15
N ALA A 60 -21.50 7.62 -5.04
CA ALA A 60 -21.94 7.20 -3.72
C ALA A 60 -23.13 8.04 -3.21
N ASN A 61 -24.18 7.34 -2.75
CA ASN A 61 -25.49 7.96 -2.53
C ASN A 61 -25.46 9.13 -1.51
N ARG A 62 -24.82 8.94 -0.33
CA ARG A 62 -24.43 9.98 0.65
C ARG A 62 -23.44 9.40 1.67
N VAL A 63 -22.33 10.10 1.94
CA VAL A 63 -21.37 9.75 3.01
C VAL A 63 -21.24 10.94 3.96
N PHE A 64 -21.07 10.72 5.25
CA PHE A 64 -20.77 11.80 6.18
C PHE A 64 -19.44 12.45 5.85
N ARG A 65 -19.35 13.78 5.89
CA ARG A 65 -18.13 14.49 5.46
C ARG A 65 -16.88 14.07 6.23
N ASP A 66 -17.02 13.82 7.53
CA ASP A 66 -15.91 13.41 8.39
C ASP A 66 -15.40 11.99 8.08
N TRP A 67 -16.18 11.21 7.32
CA TRP A 67 -15.86 9.83 6.93
C TRP A 67 -15.40 9.74 5.47
N ALA A 68 -15.36 10.87 4.76
CA ALA A 68 -15.12 10.91 3.33
C ALA A 68 -13.73 10.38 2.95
N GLU A 69 -12.69 10.68 3.73
CA GLU A 69 -11.34 10.16 3.46
C GLU A 69 -11.27 8.64 3.68
N SER A 70 -11.79 8.16 4.81
CA SER A 70 -11.87 6.72 5.10
C SER A 70 -12.70 5.98 4.05
N TRP A 71 -13.77 6.60 3.56
CA TRP A 71 -14.57 6.09 2.47
C TRP A 71 -13.77 6.01 1.17
N ALA A 72 -13.05 7.07 0.78
CA ALA A 72 -12.21 7.07 -0.42
C ALA A 72 -11.17 5.94 -0.40
N ARG A 73 -10.46 5.76 0.72
CA ARG A 73 -9.50 4.66 0.91
C ARG A 73 -10.18 3.29 0.78
N ARG A 74 -11.34 3.11 1.42
CA ARG A 74 -12.11 1.87 1.33
C ARG A 74 -12.56 1.57 -0.10
N THR A 75 -13.04 2.57 -0.83
CA THR A 75 -13.47 2.44 -2.22
C THR A 75 -12.30 2.03 -3.13
N ILE A 76 -11.11 2.60 -2.92
CA ILE A 76 -9.88 2.18 -3.62
C ILE A 76 -9.55 0.72 -3.31
N ILE A 77 -9.59 0.30 -2.05
CA ILE A 77 -9.34 -1.09 -1.66
C ILE A 77 -10.34 -2.04 -2.34
N GLN A 78 -11.63 -1.68 -2.35
CA GLN A 78 -12.67 -2.48 -3.01
C GLN A 78 -12.45 -2.57 -4.53
N ASN A 79 -12.07 -1.47 -5.18
CA ASN A 79 -11.69 -1.46 -6.59
C ASN A 79 -10.51 -2.39 -6.87
N ALA A 80 -9.45 -2.28 -6.07
CA ALA A 80 -8.28 -3.15 -6.20
C ALA A 80 -8.63 -4.63 -6.00
N ILE A 81 -9.53 -4.96 -5.06
CA ILE A 81 -10.01 -6.34 -4.86
C ILE A 81 -10.73 -6.85 -6.11
N ARG A 82 -11.59 -6.03 -6.74
CA ARG A 82 -12.31 -6.42 -7.98
C ARG A 82 -11.34 -6.68 -9.14
N VAL A 83 -10.33 -5.83 -9.30
CA VAL A 83 -9.34 -5.93 -10.40
C VAL A 83 -8.34 -7.07 -10.18
N MET A 84 -7.90 -7.28 -8.94
CA MET A 84 -6.80 -8.22 -8.63
C MET A 84 -7.28 -9.59 -8.16
N GLN A 85 -8.54 -9.71 -7.72
CA GLN A 85 -9.15 -10.92 -7.19
C GLN A 85 -8.22 -11.69 -6.23
N PRO A 86 -7.73 -11.04 -5.16
CA PRO A 86 -6.80 -11.66 -4.22
C PRO A 86 -7.45 -12.88 -3.53
N ALA A 87 -6.89 -14.06 -3.75
CA ALA A 87 -7.39 -15.31 -3.16
C ALA A 87 -6.28 -16.08 -2.44
N PRO A 88 -6.57 -16.75 -1.30
CA PRO A 88 -5.62 -17.66 -0.67
C PRO A 88 -5.18 -18.75 -1.65
N GLU A 89 -3.96 -19.27 -1.50
CA GLU A 89 -3.38 -20.27 -2.42
C GLU A 89 -4.20 -21.56 -2.53
N ARG A 90 -4.94 -21.94 -1.47
CA ARG A 90 -5.92 -23.06 -1.52
C ARG A 90 -7.08 -22.82 -2.49
N ALA A 91 -7.46 -21.57 -2.71
CA ALA A 91 -8.50 -21.17 -3.66
C ALA A 91 -7.92 -20.84 -5.06
N ALA A 92 -6.63 -20.49 -5.15
CA ALA A 92 -5.97 -20.11 -6.41
C ALA A 92 -5.65 -21.29 -7.35
N MET A 93 -5.78 -22.54 -6.90
CA MET A 93 -5.56 -23.73 -7.75
C MET A 93 -6.52 -23.80 -8.96
N THR A 94 -7.59 -23.01 -8.97
CA THR A 94 -8.55 -22.93 -10.08
C THR A 94 -8.30 -21.78 -11.06
N SER A 95 -7.31 -20.91 -10.84
CA SER A 95 -7.10 -19.71 -11.66
C SER A 95 -5.61 -19.47 -11.98
N GLY A 96 -5.18 -19.98 -13.13
CA GLY A 96 -4.25 -19.30 -14.04
C GLY A 96 -3.01 -18.62 -13.46
N TRP A 97 -2.00 -19.42 -13.12
CA TRP A 97 -0.57 -19.12 -13.20
C TRP A 97 -0.16 -18.11 -14.30
N MET A 98 -0.11 -16.82 -13.96
CA MET A 98 0.73 -15.84 -14.64
C MET A 98 1.44 -14.98 -13.60
N SER A 99 2.71 -15.30 -13.34
CA SER A 99 3.63 -14.45 -12.58
C SER A 99 4.54 -13.74 -13.59
N GLY A 100 4.27 -12.46 -13.82
CA GLY A 100 5.17 -11.57 -14.57
C GLY A 100 6.30 -11.13 -13.64
N SER A 101 7.53 -11.59 -13.90
CA SER A 101 8.74 -11.02 -13.29
C SER A 101 9.08 -9.70 -13.95
N VAL A 102 9.15 -8.63 -13.16
CA VAL A 102 9.78 -7.37 -13.57
C VAL A 102 11.12 -7.28 -12.83
N ALA A 103 12.21 -7.45 -13.57
CA ALA A 103 13.55 -7.16 -13.09
C ALA A 103 13.82 -5.66 -13.29
N GLY A 104 14.20 -4.97 -12.22
CA GLY A 104 14.59 -3.57 -12.24
C GLY A 104 15.59 -3.29 -11.11
N GLU A 105 16.78 -2.84 -11.48
CA GLU A 105 17.96 -2.67 -10.62
C GLU A 105 17.93 -1.40 -9.74
N HIS A 106 18.54 -1.55 -8.56
CA HIS A 106 19.13 -0.60 -7.59
C HIS A 106 18.46 0.76 -7.24
N ASN A 107 18.15 0.93 -5.95
CA ASN A 107 18.61 2.07 -5.12
C ASN A 107 18.50 1.67 -3.63
N ASP A 108 19.52 1.99 -2.84
CA ASP A 108 19.84 1.45 -1.50
C ASP A 108 18.96 1.99 -0.34
N GLN A 109 17.78 2.53 -0.69
CA GLN A 109 16.69 2.90 0.23
C GLN A 109 15.35 2.23 -0.13
N LYS A 110 15.31 1.41 -1.19
CA LYS A 110 14.10 0.82 -1.79
C LYS A 110 13.81 -0.62 -1.35
N VAL A 111 14.61 -1.19 -0.45
CA VAL A 111 14.56 -2.62 -0.09
C VAL A 111 13.17 -3.04 0.44
N PRO A 112 12.46 -2.29 1.30
CA PRO A 112 11.14 -2.71 1.78
C PRO A 112 10.07 -2.70 0.69
N LEU A 113 10.11 -1.72 -0.22
CA LEU A 113 9.10 -1.58 -1.28
C LEU A 113 9.22 -2.67 -2.32
N ALA A 114 10.43 -2.93 -2.83
CA ALA A 114 10.65 -3.99 -3.82
C ALA A 114 10.21 -5.37 -3.31
N VAL A 115 10.38 -5.63 -2.01
CA VAL A 115 9.96 -6.88 -1.37
C VAL A 115 8.44 -6.96 -1.26
N LEU A 116 7.79 -5.88 -0.83
CA LEU A 116 6.33 -5.80 -0.77
C LEU A 116 5.70 -6.06 -2.15
N LEU A 117 6.25 -5.46 -3.20
CA LEU A 117 5.75 -5.64 -4.56
C LEU A 117 5.92 -7.07 -5.09
N ARG A 118 6.93 -7.81 -4.59
CA ARG A 118 7.19 -9.22 -4.91
C ARG A 118 6.37 -10.22 -4.11
N LEU A 119 5.67 -9.79 -3.05
CA LEU A 119 4.75 -10.66 -2.31
C LEU A 119 3.66 -11.20 -3.25
N LYS A 120 3.16 -12.40 -2.94
CA LYS A 120 1.97 -12.94 -3.63
C LYS A 120 0.81 -11.96 -3.47
N THR A 121 -0.06 -11.84 -4.47
CA THR A 121 -1.18 -10.89 -4.47
C THR A 121 -1.97 -10.93 -3.17
N PHE A 122 -2.37 -12.12 -2.69
CA PHE A 122 -3.12 -12.24 -1.43
C PHE A 122 -2.33 -11.78 -0.21
N GLU A 123 -1.06 -12.19 -0.07
CA GLU A 123 -0.18 -11.76 1.02
C GLU A 123 0.03 -10.24 1.02
N ARG A 124 0.17 -9.65 -0.16
CA ARG A 124 0.31 -8.20 -0.35
C ARG A 124 -0.95 -7.46 0.08
N PHE A 125 -2.13 -7.91 -0.35
CA PHE A 125 -3.40 -7.31 0.08
C PHE A 125 -3.57 -7.39 1.59
N VAL A 126 -3.33 -8.56 2.18
CA VAL A 126 -3.41 -8.74 3.63
C VAL A 126 -2.44 -7.83 4.36
N PHE A 127 -1.19 -7.74 3.90
CA PHE A 127 -0.18 -6.86 4.50
C PHE A 127 -0.60 -5.40 4.43
N VAL A 128 -0.96 -4.89 3.25
CA VAL A 128 -1.35 -3.49 3.06
C VAL A 128 -2.58 -3.16 3.89
N MET A 129 -3.64 -3.97 3.81
CA MET A 129 -4.89 -3.69 4.54
C MET A 129 -4.68 -3.73 6.06
N SER A 130 -4.01 -4.75 6.58
CA SER A 130 -3.95 -4.95 8.04
C SER A 130 -2.79 -4.23 8.73
N VAL A 131 -1.65 -4.08 8.04
CA VAL A 131 -0.45 -3.48 8.64
C VAL A 131 -0.37 -1.99 8.32
N LEU A 132 -0.62 -1.59 7.08
CA LEU A 132 -0.48 -0.20 6.66
C LEU A 132 -1.76 0.59 6.90
N GLU A 133 -2.91 0.05 6.46
CA GLU A 133 -4.23 0.69 6.61
C GLU A 133 -4.94 0.32 7.92
N LYS A 134 -4.33 -0.56 8.75
CA LYS A 134 -4.80 -0.92 10.11
C LYS A 134 -6.21 -1.56 10.17
N TYR A 135 -6.67 -2.17 9.09
CA TYR A 135 -7.92 -2.93 9.10
C TYR A 135 -7.79 -4.12 10.06
N SER A 136 -8.85 -4.37 10.83
CA SER A 136 -8.94 -5.54 11.69
C SER A 136 -8.96 -6.84 10.88
N ASP A 137 -8.65 -7.96 11.54
CA ASP A 137 -8.78 -9.30 10.92
C ASP A 137 -10.19 -9.55 10.40
N GLN A 138 -11.20 -9.04 11.11
CA GLN A 138 -12.60 -9.22 10.76
C GLN A 138 -12.97 -8.44 9.49
N GLU A 139 -12.49 -7.20 9.36
CA GLU A 139 -12.72 -6.40 8.16
C GLU A 139 -11.97 -6.97 6.95
N CYS A 140 -10.70 -7.38 7.14
CA CYS A 140 -9.93 -8.04 6.10
C CYS A 140 -10.62 -9.31 5.60
N LYS A 141 -11.05 -10.18 6.54
CA LYS A 141 -11.78 -11.41 6.24
C LYS A 141 -13.05 -11.13 5.44
N THR A 142 -13.81 -10.11 5.83
CA THR A 142 -15.07 -9.74 5.19
C THR A 142 -14.85 -9.22 3.77
N LEU A 143 -13.87 -8.32 3.59
CA LEU A 143 -13.56 -7.73 2.29
C LEU A 143 -12.93 -8.71 1.31
N LEU A 144 -12.07 -9.61 1.79
CA LEU A 144 -11.35 -10.58 0.95
C LEU A 144 -12.09 -11.92 0.79
N GLY A 145 -13.23 -12.11 1.48
CA GLY A 145 -14.04 -13.33 1.36
C GLY A 145 -13.33 -14.61 1.81
N CYS A 146 -12.41 -14.54 2.78
CA CYS A 146 -11.60 -15.67 3.23
C CYS A 146 -11.87 -16.05 4.70
N SER A 147 -11.05 -16.94 5.28
CA SER A 147 -11.11 -17.24 6.72
C SER A 147 -10.16 -16.33 7.54
N ARG A 148 -10.40 -16.20 8.85
CA ARG A 148 -9.46 -15.49 9.75
C ARG A 148 -8.09 -16.18 9.77
N HIS A 149 -8.07 -17.50 9.66
CA HIS A 149 -6.83 -18.27 9.59
C HIS A 149 -5.99 -17.86 8.37
N ASP A 150 -6.61 -17.69 7.20
CA ASP A 150 -5.91 -17.25 5.99
C ASP A 150 -5.29 -15.86 6.17
N ILE A 151 -6.00 -14.93 6.83
CA ILE A 151 -5.48 -13.58 7.14
C ILE A 151 -4.24 -13.68 8.04
N VAL A 152 -4.31 -14.44 9.14
CA VAL A 152 -3.19 -14.57 10.09
C VAL A 152 -1.98 -15.21 9.41
N MET A 153 -2.19 -16.27 8.63
CA MET A 153 -1.11 -16.96 7.92
C MET A 153 -0.46 -16.07 6.87
N ALA A 154 -1.27 -15.41 6.03
CA ALA A 154 -0.77 -14.52 5.00
C ALA A 154 -0.02 -13.32 5.59
N ARG A 155 -0.52 -12.72 6.68
CA ARG A 155 0.18 -11.64 7.39
C ARG A 155 1.51 -12.12 7.97
N SER A 156 1.52 -13.28 8.63
CA SER A 156 2.74 -13.86 9.18
C SER A 156 3.79 -14.09 8.08
N GLN A 157 3.37 -14.62 6.94
CA GLN A 157 4.23 -14.90 5.81
C GLN A 157 4.78 -13.63 5.15
N ALA A 158 3.94 -12.61 4.97
CA ALA A 158 4.36 -11.30 4.47
C ALA A 158 5.39 -10.66 5.41
N LEU A 159 5.13 -10.64 6.73
CA LEU A 159 6.06 -10.07 7.72
C LEU A 159 7.41 -10.80 7.74
N LYS A 160 7.41 -12.14 7.62
CA LYS A 160 8.65 -12.93 7.53
C LYS A 160 9.48 -12.55 6.30
N GLN A 161 8.85 -12.42 5.13
CA GLN A 161 9.54 -12.02 3.90
C GLN A 161 10.11 -10.61 4.01
N MET A 162 9.33 -9.67 4.55
CA MET A 162 9.76 -8.28 4.78
C MET A 162 10.95 -8.21 5.76
N ALA A 163 10.95 -9.02 6.82
CA ALA A 163 12.04 -9.07 7.79
C ALA A 163 13.31 -9.73 7.23
N ALA A 164 13.18 -10.81 6.45
CA ALA A 164 14.31 -11.51 5.85
C ALA A 164 15.13 -10.59 4.92
N SER A 165 14.45 -9.72 4.17
CA SER A 165 15.12 -8.76 3.29
C SER A 165 15.84 -7.64 4.02
N ASN A 166 15.44 -7.32 5.25
CA ASN A 166 16.13 -6.33 6.10
C ASN A 166 17.40 -6.90 6.77
N ASN A 167 17.47 -8.22 6.94
CA ASN A 167 18.64 -8.88 7.53
C ASN A 167 19.73 -9.22 6.49
N GLY A 168 19.36 -9.36 5.21
CA GLY A 168 20.32 -9.59 4.11
C GLY A 168 21.29 -8.41 3.92
N SER A 169 20.79 -7.18 4.07
CA SER A 169 21.59 -5.94 3.99
C SER A 169 22.55 -5.74 5.17
N ILE A 170 22.27 -6.31 6.34
CA ILE A 170 23.18 -6.25 7.50
C ILE A 170 24.33 -7.26 7.36
N SER A 171 24.16 -8.35 6.60
CA SER A 171 25.17 -9.41 6.49
C SER A 171 26.32 -9.11 5.50
N GLU A 172 26.13 -8.16 4.59
CA GLU A 172 27.12 -7.85 3.54
C GLU A 172 28.18 -6.84 4.02
N ALA A 173 27.84 -5.97 4.98
CA ALA A 173 28.79 -5.06 5.63
C ALA A 173 29.77 -5.74 6.60
N ALA A 174 29.51 -6.99 6.98
CA ALA A 174 30.34 -7.73 7.94
C ALA A 174 31.39 -8.64 7.26
N ARG A 175 31.56 -8.57 5.93
CA ARG A 175 32.37 -9.52 5.16
C ARG A 175 33.76 -9.05 4.69
N ASP A 176 34.23 -7.85 5.04
CA ASP A 176 35.62 -7.47 4.76
C ASP A 176 36.44 -7.12 6.03
N PRO A 177 36.96 -8.13 6.75
CA PRO A 177 38.00 -7.94 7.75
C PRO A 177 39.42 -7.87 7.15
N GLY A 178 39.59 -7.60 5.85
CA GLY A 178 40.76 -8.05 5.09
C GLY A 178 41.56 -7.01 4.32
N LYS A 179 41.58 -5.72 4.70
CA LYS A 179 42.59 -4.78 4.17
C LYS A 179 43.34 -4.05 5.28
N LEU A 180 44.29 -4.77 5.86
CA LEU A 180 45.40 -4.21 6.60
C LEU A 180 46.16 -3.25 5.68
N PHE A 181 46.20 -1.99 6.07
CA PHE A 181 46.94 -0.92 5.41
C PHE A 181 48.45 -1.24 5.47
N VAL A 182 49.01 -1.72 4.36
CA VAL A 182 50.46 -1.84 4.17
C VAL A 182 50.92 -0.65 3.35
N GLN A 183 51.64 0.28 3.99
CA GLN A 183 52.37 1.34 3.29
C GLN A 183 53.60 0.74 2.59
N PRO A 184 53.87 1.07 1.31
CA PRO A 184 55.18 0.84 0.73
C PRO A 184 56.13 2.00 1.10
N ARG A 185 57.18 1.65 1.82
CA ARG A 185 58.39 2.43 2.07
C ARG A 185 59.09 2.70 0.73
N PHE A 186 59.02 3.93 0.22
CA PHE A 186 59.85 4.36 -0.90
C PHE A 186 61.21 4.82 -0.38
N MET A 187 62.25 4.02 -0.65
CA MET A 187 63.63 4.48 -0.76
C MET A 187 64.14 4.10 -2.14
N ALA A 188 64.58 5.09 -2.90
CA ALA A 188 65.50 4.91 -4.01
C ALA A 188 66.40 6.14 -4.08
N GLU A 189 67.65 5.89 -3.72
CA GLU A 189 68.82 6.77 -3.79
C GLU A 189 69.44 6.70 -5.21
N THR A 190 70.40 7.59 -5.47
CA THR A 190 71.39 7.63 -6.58
C THR A 190 71.04 8.40 -7.86
N ALA A 191 71.55 9.64 -7.94
CA ALA A 191 72.71 9.99 -8.78
C ALA A 191 73.43 11.20 -8.17
#